data_AF-A0A934EU30-F1
#
_entry.id   AF-A0A934EU30-F1
#
_cell.length_a   1.000
_cell.length_b   1.000
_cell.length_c   1.000
_cell.angle_alpha   90.00
_cell.angle_beta   90.00
_cell.angle_gamma   90.00
#
_symmetry.space_group_name_H-M   'P 1'
#
loop_
_entity.id
_entity.type
_entity.pdbx_description
1 polymer ?
#
loop_
_entity_poly.entity_id
_entity_poly.type
_entity_poly.pdbx_seq_one_letter_code
_entity_poly.pdbx_strand_id
1 'polypeptide(L)'
;MVLKRADAERKDPPETFPARIAPWFAQVIVVFCLAASYFLPYFAVSVKEAYDNREWLKTGMSGYEIDDWKREDIDMGHAVRWRNAGFKPPHASIWVSNGFEPEESGMWNDRGFSPSEAISWKDNGFTAEEASAWEANGFYDTEANDWKMNGVGPVEAAVKKKKGERPNR
;
A
#
# COMPACT_ATOMS: atom_id res chain seq x y z
N MET A 1 -58.02 -6.78 -80.55
CA MET A 1 -56.65 -6.25 -80.63
C MET A 1 -56.53 -5.15 -79.59
N VAL A 2 -55.53 -5.27 -78.71
CA VAL A 2 -55.00 -4.30 -77.75
C VAL A 2 -55.84 -3.94 -76.51
N LEU A 3 -55.56 -4.73 -75.48
CA LEU A 3 -55.56 -4.44 -74.04
C LEU A 3 -55.42 -2.96 -73.66
N LYS A 4 -56.44 -2.40 -72.99
CA LYS A 4 -56.21 -1.28 -72.06
C LYS A 4 -55.58 -1.88 -70.79
N ARG A 5 -54.30 -1.62 -70.55
CA ARG A 5 -53.67 -1.82 -69.24
C ARG A 5 -54.42 -0.95 -68.25
N ALA A 6 -55.08 -1.57 -67.28
CA ALA A 6 -55.50 -0.88 -66.07
C ALA A 6 -54.23 -0.66 -65.24
N ASP A 7 -53.85 0.59 -65.04
CA ASP A 7 -52.83 0.98 -64.09
C ASP A 7 -53.32 0.56 -62.69
N ALA A 8 -52.76 -0.54 -62.20
CA ALA A 8 -52.94 -0.95 -60.82
C ALA A 8 -52.13 0.02 -59.96
N GLU A 9 -52.84 0.98 -59.37
CA GLU A 9 -52.34 1.92 -58.38
C GLU A 9 -51.76 1.12 -57.20
N ARG A 10 -50.44 0.91 -57.22
CA ARG A 10 -49.70 0.26 -56.15
C ARG A 10 -49.70 1.23 -54.96
N LYS A 11 -50.68 1.09 -54.06
CA LYS A 11 -50.65 1.75 -52.76
C LYS A 11 -49.48 1.18 -51.97
N ASP A 12 -48.43 1.98 -51.83
CA ASP A 12 -47.38 1.69 -50.85
C ASP A 12 -48.04 1.59 -49.45
N PRO A 13 -47.67 0.58 -48.63
CA PRO A 13 -48.21 0.46 -47.29
C PRO A 13 -47.89 1.72 -46.48
N PRO A 14 -48.79 2.18 -45.59
CA PRO A 14 -48.54 3.38 -44.81
C PRO A 14 -47.24 3.21 -44.02
N GLU A 15 -46.32 4.16 -44.18
CA GLU A 15 -45.11 4.22 -43.37
C GLU A 15 -45.51 4.21 -41.89
N THR A 16 -45.27 3.09 -41.22
CA THR A 16 -45.48 2.99 -39.78
C THR A 16 -44.38 3.79 -39.10
N PHE A 17 -44.63 5.09 -38.90
CA PHE A 17 -43.80 5.92 -38.03
C PHE A 17 -43.74 5.25 -36.65
N PRO A 18 -42.54 5.07 -36.05
CA PRO A 18 -42.45 4.46 -34.73
C PRO A 18 -43.27 5.29 -33.73
N ALA A 19 -44.01 4.59 -32.86
CA ALA A 19 -44.92 5.19 -31.88
C ALA A 19 -44.24 6.36 -31.14
N ARG A 20 -44.90 7.53 -31.13
CA ARG A 20 -44.41 8.72 -30.42
C ARG A 20 -44.13 8.36 -28.96
N ILE A 21 -42.88 8.49 -28.53
CA ILE A 21 -42.49 8.26 -27.13
C ILE A 21 -43.24 9.25 -26.23
N ALA A 22 -43.90 8.75 -25.18
CA ALA A 22 -44.61 9.61 -24.24
C ALA A 22 -43.60 10.53 -23.50
N PRO A 23 -43.92 11.82 -23.26
CA PRO A 23 -42.97 12.78 -22.66
C PRO A 23 -42.36 12.33 -21.33
N TRP A 24 -43.15 11.68 -20.46
CA TRP A 24 -42.67 11.17 -19.17
C TRP A 24 -41.66 10.02 -19.34
N PHE A 25 -41.83 9.17 -20.35
CA PHE A 25 -40.91 8.07 -20.64
C PHE A 25 -39.61 8.61 -21.24
N ALA A 26 -39.69 9.64 -22.08
CA ALA A 26 -38.51 10.37 -22.55
C ALA A 26 -37.71 10.98 -21.39
N GLN A 27 -38.39 11.57 -20.39
CA GLN A 27 -37.73 12.08 -19.18
C GLN A 27 -37.03 10.96 -18.39
N VAL A 28 -37.66 9.80 -18.23
CA VAL A 28 -37.05 8.63 -17.56
C VAL A 28 -35.81 8.15 -18.32
N ILE A 29 -35.87 8.05 -19.65
CA ILE A 29 -34.71 7.67 -20.48
C ILE A 29 -33.57 8.66 -20.27
N VAL A 30 -33.84 9.97 -20.30
CA VAL A 30 -32.81 11.00 -20.10
C VAL A 30 -32.16 10.86 -18.72
N VAL A 31 -32.97 10.71 -17.66
CA VAL A 31 -32.46 10.52 -16.29
C VAL A 31 -31.63 9.24 -16.18
N PHE A 32 -32.08 8.15 -16.78
CA PHE A 32 -31.35 6.89 -16.82
C PHE A 32 -30.02 7.04 -17.57
N CYS A 33 -30.01 7.68 -18.74
CA CYS A 33 -28.80 7.93 -19.51
C CYS A 33 -27.80 8.79 -18.72
N LEU A 34 -28.26 9.82 -18.00
CA LEU A 34 -27.41 10.62 -17.13
C LEU A 34 -26.84 9.79 -15.98
N ALA A 35 -27.66 8.99 -15.30
CA ALA A 35 -27.21 8.10 -14.24
C ALA A 35 -26.20 7.07 -14.75
N ALA A 36 -26.47 6.44 -15.89
CA ALA A 36 -25.59 5.49 -16.55
C ALA A 36 -24.27 6.11 -16.99
N SER A 37 -24.28 7.38 -17.42
CA SER A 37 -23.07 8.10 -17.85
C SER A 37 -22.06 8.28 -16.72
N TYR A 38 -22.53 8.33 -15.46
CA TYR A 38 -21.68 8.36 -14.27
C TYR A 38 -21.38 6.96 -13.73
N PHE A 39 -22.40 6.08 -13.70
CA PHE A 39 -22.29 4.75 -13.13
C PHE A 39 -21.36 3.84 -13.95
N LEU A 40 -21.48 3.83 -15.28
CA LEU A 40 -20.72 2.91 -16.12
C LEU A 40 -19.20 3.14 -16.03
N PRO A 41 -18.67 4.38 -16.11
CA PRO A 41 -17.25 4.62 -15.91
C PRO A 41 -16.77 4.25 -14.50
N TYR A 42 -17.53 4.62 -13.46
CA TYR A 42 -17.20 4.26 -12.08
C TYR A 42 -17.12 2.75 -11.90
N PHE A 43 -18.16 2.03 -12.34
CA PHE A 43 -18.23 0.58 -12.28
C PHE A 43 -17.11 -0.09 -13.07
N ALA A 44 -16.79 0.42 -14.27
CA ALA A 44 -15.68 -0.11 -15.07
C ALA A 44 -14.33 0.04 -14.35
N VAL A 45 -14.07 1.17 -13.69
CA VAL A 45 -12.86 1.37 -12.87
C VAL A 45 -12.85 0.41 -11.69
N SER A 46 -13.95 0.26 -10.95
CA SER A 46 -14.04 -0.66 -9.82
C SER A 46 -13.80 -2.11 -10.22
N VAL A 47 -14.34 -2.55 -11.36
CA VAL A 47 -14.11 -3.91 -11.88
C VAL A 47 -12.65 -4.11 -12.30
N LYS A 48 -12.05 -3.12 -12.99
CA LYS A 48 -10.64 -3.16 -13.38
C LYS A 48 -9.74 -3.25 -12.15
N GLU A 49 -9.99 -2.42 -11.15
CA GLU A 49 -9.22 -2.39 -9.91
C GLU A 49 -9.32 -3.72 -9.15
N ALA A 50 -10.53 -4.28 -9.01
CA ALA A 50 -10.73 -5.59 -8.41
C ALA A 50 -10.01 -6.71 -9.18
N TYR A 51 -9.94 -6.61 -10.51
CA TYR A 51 -9.21 -7.56 -11.35
C TYR A 51 -7.69 -7.46 -11.15
N ASP A 52 -7.15 -6.24 -11.20
CA ASP A 52 -5.72 -5.97 -10.99
C ASP A 52 -5.28 -6.35 -9.57
N ASN A 53 -6.17 -6.16 -8.59
CA ASN A 53 -5.94 -6.47 -7.18
C ASN A 53 -6.33 -7.91 -6.81
N ARG A 54 -6.76 -8.76 -7.76
CA ARG A 54 -7.31 -10.09 -7.47
C ARG A 54 -6.39 -10.94 -6.59
N GLU A 55 -5.10 -10.98 -6.91
CA GLU A 55 -4.13 -11.76 -6.15
C GLU A 55 -3.87 -11.15 -4.76
N TRP A 56 -3.83 -9.81 -4.66
CA TRP A 56 -3.71 -9.10 -3.40
C TRP A 56 -4.92 -9.37 -2.49
N LEU A 57 -6.13 -9.36 -3.05
CA LEU A 57 -7.37 -9.62 -2.30
C LEU A 57 -7.40 -11.05 -1.70
N LYS A 58 -6.77 -12.04 -2.35
CA LYS A 58 -6.66 -13.40 -1.80
C LYS A 58 -5.85 -13.46 -0.51
N THR A 59 -5.00 -12.47 -0.24
CA THR A 59 -4.22 -12.37 1.00
C THR A 59 -5.07 -11.86 2.18
N GLY A 60 -6.33 -11.46 1.93
CA GLY A 60 -7.21 -10.89 2.93
C GLY A 60 -6.92 -9.41 3.25
N MET A 61 -6.13 -8.73 2.41
CA MET A 61 -6.00 -7.27 2.46
C MET A 61 -7.25 -6.59 1.89
N SER A 62 -7.63 -5.46 2.48
CA SER A 62 -8.71 -4.62 1.93
C SER A 62 -8.22 -3.81 0.72
N GLY A 63 -9.12 -3.35 -0.16
CA GLY A 63 -8.74 -2.50 -1.31
C GLY A 63 -7.91 -1.29 -0.89
N TYR A 64 -8.36 -0.57 0.14
CA TYR A 64 -7.65 0.59 0.69
C TYR A 64 -6.23 0.23 1.18
N GLU A 65 -6.08 -0.91 1.88
CA GLU A 65 -4.78 -1.39 2.35
C GLU A 65 -3.84 -1.70 1.18
N ILE A 66 -4.37 -2.31 0.10
CA ILE A 66 -3.60 -2.60 -1.12
C ILE A 66 -3.10 -1.31 -1.76
N ASP A 67 -3.94 -0.28 -1.82
CA ASP A 67 -3.59 1.02 -2.40
C ASP A 67 -2.52 1.74 -1.58
N ASP A 68 -2.58 1.64 -0.24
CA ASP A 68 -1.52 2.11 0.66
C ASP A 68 -0.18 1.43 0.34
N TRP A 69 -0.13 0.10 0.23
CA TRP A 69 1.10 -0.62 -0.11
C TRP A 69 1.64 -0.30 -1.49
N LYS A 70 0.75 -0.20 -2.49
CA LYS A 70 1.13 0.14 -3.88
C LYS A 70 1.68 1.54 -4.02
N ARG A 71 1.16 2.50 -3.25
CA ARG A 71 1.66 3.89 -3.26
C ARG A 71 3.08 4.00 -2.72
N GLU A 72 3.47 3.11 -1.82
CA GLU A 72 4.85 3.00 -1.33
C GLU A 72 5.76 2.17 -2.26
N ASP A 73 5.27 1.74 -3.42
CA ASP A 73 5.99 0.88 -4.39
C ASP A 73 6.49 -0.45 -3.79
N ILE A 74 5.74 -0.97 -2.81
CA ILE A 74 6.02 -2.26 -2.16
C ILE A 74 5.21 -3.35 -2.88
N ASP A 75 5.88 -4.40 -3.36
CA ASP A 75 5.22 -5.53 -4.00
C ASP A 75 4.39 -6.38 -3.01
N MET A 76 3.49 -7.21 -3.55
CA MET A 76 2.56 -8.01 -2.75
C MET A 76 3.25 -8.96 -1.77
N GLY A 77 4.35 -9.58 -2.18
CA GLY A 77 5.06 -10.55 -1.35
C GLY A 77 5.65 -9.86 -0.12
N HIS A 78 6.31 -8.71 -0.33
CA HIS A 78 6.81 -7.90 0.77
C HIS A 78 5.67 -7.33 1.62
N ALA A 79 4.63 -6.75 1.01
CA ALA A 79 3.50 -6.17 1.74
C ALA A 79 2.85 -7.18 2.70
N VAL A 80 2.66 -8.43 2.26
CA VAL A 80 2.14 -9.50 3.13
C VAL A 80 3.06 -9.77 4.32
N ARG A 81 4.37 -9.85 4.11
CA ARG A 81 5.32 -10.08 5.21
C ARG A 81 5.31 -8.92 6.21
N TRP A 82 5.39 -7.68 5.73
CA TRP A 82 5.35 -6.49 6.58
C TRP A 82 4.05 -6.35 7.35
N ARG A 83 2.91 -6.59 6.70
CA ARG A 83 1.60 -6.65 7.33
C ARG A 83 1.55 -7.70 8.43
N ASN A 84 2.05 -8.90 8.17
CA ASN A 84 2.08 -10.00 9.14
C ASN A 84 3.00 -9.71 10.32
N ALA A 85 4.07 -8.93 10.10
CA ALA A 85 4.94 -8.40 11.16
C ALA A 85 4.31 -7.22 11.92
N GLY A 86 3.06 -6.83 11.60
CA GLY A 86 2.32 -5.78 12.32
C GLY A 86 2.57 -4.36 11.80
N PHE A 87 3.34 -4.21 10.72
CA PHE A 87 3.62 -2.90 10.13
C PHE A 87 2.58 -2.51 9.08
N LYS A 88 2.40 -1.20 8.91
CA LYS A 88 1.54 -0.60 7.89
C LYS A 88 2.28 0.51 7.16
N PRO A 89 1.95 0.82 5.90
CA PRO A 89 2.39 2.04 5.24
C PRO A 89 1.93 3.30 5.98
N PRO A 90 2.70 4.41 5.97
CA PRO A 90 4.06 4.54 5.45
C PRO A 90 5.13 4.03 6.43
N HIS A 91 4.77 3.61 7.63
CA HIS A 91 5.77 3.19 8.63
C HIS A 91 6.65 2.04 8.13
N ALA A 92 6.05 1.03 7.47
CA ALA A 92 6.78 -0.08 6.85
C ALA A 92 7.78 0.41 5.79
N SER A 93 7.42 1.41 4.97
CA SER A 93 8.28 1.87 3.88
C SER A 93 9.54 2.56 4.39
N ILE A 94 9.48 3.21 5.56
CA ILE A 94 10.67 3.78 6.20
C ILE A 94 11.66 2.68 6.57
N TRP A 95 11.20 1.58 7.18
CA TRP A 95 12.07 0.44 7.50
C TRP A 95 12.62 -0.25 6.24
N VAL A 96 11.80 -0.44 5.21
CA VAL A 96 12.23 -0.94 3.89
C VAL A 96 13.32 -0.07 3.28
N SER A 97 13.15 1.26 3.31
CA SER A 97 14.13 2.20 2.75
C SER A 97 15.47 2.20 3.49
N ASN A 98 15.46 1.79 4.77
CA ASN A 98 16.67 1.59 5.57
C ASN A 98 17.24 0.17 5.44
N GLY A 99 16.73 -0.65 4.51
CA GLY A 99 17.26 -1.98 4.21
C GLY A 99 16.99 -3.02 5.29
N PHE A 100 15.96 -2.83 6.11
CA PHE A 100 15.55 -3.82 7.11
C PHE A 100 14.58 -4.84 6.55
N GLU A 101 14.62 -6.03 7.12
CA GLU A 101 13.56 -7.03 6.95
C GLU A 101 12.43 -6.83 7.99
N PRO A 102 11.20 -7.27 7.70
CA PRO A 102 10.05 -7.13 8.60
C PRO A 102 10.30 -7.66 10.01
N GLU A 103 10.89 -8.85 10.12
CA GLU A 103 11.13 -9.53 11.39
C GLU A 103 12.20 -8.78 12.21
N GLU A 104 13.28 -8.36 11.55
CA GLU A 104 14.34 -7.55 12.17
C GLU A 104 13.79 -6.20 12.65
N SER A 105 13.00 -5.54 11.80
CA SER A 105 12.35 -4.26 12.12
C SER A 105 11.46 -4.37 13.35
N GLY A 106 10.72 -5.47 13.48
CA GLY A 106 9.95 -5.76 14.69
C GLY A 106 10.82 -5.76 15.94
N MET A 107 11.98 -6.43 15.90
CA MET A 107 12.89 -6.51 17.05
C MET A 107 13.44 -5.13 17.47
N TRP A 108 13.78 -4.27 16.52
CA TRP A 108 14.24 -2.90 16.79
C TRP A 108 13.09 -2.01 17.28
N ASN A 109 11.96 -2.04 16.58
CA ASN A 109 10.78 -1.22 16.89
C ASN A 109 10.19 -1.55 18.27
N ASP A 110 10.11 -2.83 18.64
CA ASP A 110 9.60 -3.28 19.95
C ASP A 110 10.49 -2.81 21.11
N ARG A 111 11.76 -2.48 20.82
CA ARG A 111 12.72 -1.92 21.78
C ARG A 111 12.76 -0.39 21.77
N GLY A 112 11.91 0.25 20.97
CA GLY A 112 11.79 1.70 20.91
C GLY A 112 12.79 2.39 19.98
N PHE A 113 13.55 1.63 19.19
CA PHE A 113 14.47 2.23 18.22
C PHE A 113 13.71 2.68 16.97
N SER A 114 14.03 3.90 16.52
CA SER A 114 13.64 4.35 15.19
C SER A 114 14.45 3.63 14.10
N PRO A 115 13.96 3.54 12.86
CA PRO A 115 14.71 2.97 11.73
C PRO A 115 16.11 3.58 11.56
N SER A 116 16.25 4.89 11.78
CA SER A 116 17.53 5.61 11.69
C SER A 116 18.51 5.27 12.82
N GLU A 117 18.02 5.02 14.03
CA GLU A 117 18.89 4.58 15.13
C GLU A 117 19.28 3.12 14.92
N ALA A 118 18.32 2.28 14.54
CA ALA A 118 18.54 0.87 14.26
C ALA A 118 19.64 0.68 13.21
N ILE A 119 19.66 1.46 12.13
CA ILE A 119 20.71 1.35 11.11
C ILE A 119 22.08 1.76 11.68
N SER A 120 22.16 2.83 12.48
CA SER A 120 23.42 3.23 13.11
C SER A 120 23.97 2.16 14.05
N TRP A 121 23.13 1.55 14.88
CA TRP A 121 23.54 0.44 15.74
C TRP A 121 23.95 -0.80 14.92
N LYS A 122 23.18 -1.15 13.89
CA LYS A 122 23.45 -2.28 13.01
C LYS A 122 24.77 -2.12 12.25
N ASP A 123 25.05 -0.92 11.74
CA ASP A 123 26.30 -0.59 11.04
C ASP A 123 27.53 -0.71 11.96
N ASN A 124 27.35 -0.49 13.26
CA ASN A 124 28.36 -0.74 14.29
C ASN A 124 28.40 -2.21 14.77
N GLY A 125 27.64 -3.11 14.14
CA GLY A 125 27.66 -4.54 14.44
C GLY A 125 26.94 -4.93 15.74
N PHE A 126 25.93 -4.16 16.14
CA PHE A 126 25.06 -4.49 17.27
C PHE A 126 23.76 -5.13 16.81
N THR A 127 23.25 -6.07 17.61
CA THR A 127 21.86 -6.53 17.49
C THR A 127 20.92 -5.59 18.25
N ALA A 128 19.61 -5.68 18.00
CA ALA A 128 18.61 -4.90 18.72
C ALA A 128 18.68 -5.13 20.24
N GLU A 129 18.93 -6.36 20.67
CA GLU A 129 19.14 -6.72 22.08
C GLU A 129 20.36 -6.01 22.67
N GLU A 130 21.50 -6.08 21.99
CA GLU A 130 22.74 -5.46 22.48
C GLU A 130 22.58 -3.94 22.54
N ALA A 131 22.06 -3.33 21.47
CA ALA A 131 21.80 -1.90 21.40
C ALA A 131 20.92 -1.43 22.54
N SER A 132 19.82 -2.13 22.83
CA SER A 132 18.94 -1.81 23.96
C SER A 132 19.66 -1.88 25.31
N ALA A 133 20.55 -2.86 25.50
CA ALA A 133 21.34 -2.96 26.73
C ALA A 133 22.33 -1.79 26.90
N TRP A 134 22.94 -1.33 25.81
CA TRP A 134 23.84 -0.17 25.81
C TRP A 134 23.08 1.15 26.00
N GLU A 135 21.97 1.33 25.29
CA GLU A 135 21.11 2.52 25.35
C GLU A 135 20.50 2.69 26.76
N ALA A 136 20.05 1.60 27.39
CA ALA A 136 19.60 1.60 28.79
C ALA A 136 20.69 2.01 29.80
N ASN A 137 21.97 1.89 29.43
CA ASN A 137 23.11 2.34 30.23
C ASN A 137 23.61 3.75 29.84
N GLY A 138 22.90 4.45 28.96
CA GLY A 138 23.20 5.83 28.56
C GLY A 138 24.35 5.93 27.55
N PHE A 139 24.48 4.94 26.68
CA PHE A 139 25.44 4.91 25.59
C PHE A 139 24.74 5.01 24.24
N TYR A 140 25.37 5.72 23.31
CA TYR A 140 25.01 5.73 21.90
C TYR A 140 25.87 4.72 21.12
N ASP A 141 25.47 4.38 19.90
CA ASP A 141 26.08 3.37 19.03
C ASP A 141 27.61 3.48 18.92
N THR A 142 28.12 4.69 18.66
CA THR A 142 29.57 4.94 18.51
C THR A 142 30.35 4.76 19.81
N GLU A 143 29.84 5.28 20.93
CA GLU A 143 30.48 5.14 22.24
C GLU A 143 30.45 3.68 22.70
N ALA A 144 29.31 3.00 22.48
CA ALA A 144 29.16 1.58 22.76
C ALA A 144 30.16 0.74 21.96
N ASN A 145 30.38 1.07 20.69
CA ASN A 145 31.34 0.38 19.83
C ASN A 145 32.77 0.51 20.38
N ASP A 146 33.20 1.73 20.76
CA ASP A 146 34.51 1.97 21.36
C ASP A 146 34.72 1.08 22.61
N TRP A 147 33.72 1.00 23.51
CA TRP A 147 33.80 0.13 24.69
C TRP A 147 33.78 -1.36 24.35
N LYS A 148 32.94 -1.79 23.41
CA LYS A 148 32.84 -3.18 22.94
C LYS A 148 34.14 -3.67 22.31
N MET A 149 34.81 -2.83 21.50
CA MET A 149 36.13 -3.12 20.93
C MET A 149 37.21 -3.30 22.00
N ASN A 150 37.07 -2.63 23.14
CA ASN A 150 37.94 -2.81 24.31
C ASN A 150 37.53 -4.01 25.19
N GLY A 151 36.54 -4.81 24.77
CA GLY A 151 36.06 -5.99 25.52
C GLY A 151 35.23 -5.65 26.76
N VAL A 152 34.75 -4.41 26.87
CA VAL A 152 33.97 -3.93 28.03
C VAL A 152 32.48 -4.02 27.71
N GLY A 153 31.69 -4.63 28.60
CA GLY A 153 30.24 -4.70 28.48
C GLY A 153 29.52 -3.42 28.96
N PRO A 154 28.22 -3.25 28.65
CA PRO A 154 27.48 -2.01 28.92
C PRO A 154 27.44 -1.61 30.40
N VAL A 155 27.27 -2.59 31.30
CA VAL A 155 27.22 -2.34 32.75
C VAL A 155 28.58 -1.90 33.28
N GLU A 156 29.66 -2.54 32.85
CA GLU A 156 31.02 -2.17 33.27
C GLU A 156 31.42 -0.81 32.69
N ALA A 157 31.08 -0.55 31.42
CA ALA A 157 31.30 0.74 30.77
C ALA A 157 30.58 1.87 31.54
N ALA A 158 29.33 1.65 31.97
CA ALA A 158 28.58 2.64 32.76
C ALA A 158 29.30 2.99 34.08
N VAL A 159 29.88 1.99 34.76
CA VAL A 159 30.65 2.20 36.00
C VAL A 159 31.93 2.99 35.71
N LYS A 160 32.66 2.65 34.65
CA LYS A 160 33.89 3.35 34.24
C LYS A 160 33.60 4.80 33.83
N LYS A 161 32.54 5.03 33.06
CA LYS A 161 32.07 6.38 32.68
C LYS A 161 31.74 7.25 33.89
N LYS A 162 31.08 6.68 34.92
CA LYS A 162 30.83 7.39 36.20
C LYS A 162 32.11 7.75 36.96
N LYS A 163 33.19 7.00 36.78
CA LYS A 163 34.53 7.30 37.33
C LYS A 163 35.33 8.30 36.47
N GLY A 164 34.82 8.69 35.29
CA GLY A 164 35.50 9.57 34.35
C GLY A 164 36.47 8.86 33.40
N GLU A 165 36.47 7.53 33.39
CA GLU A 165 37.28 6.72 32.46
C GLU A 165 36.62 6.69 31.06
N ARG A 166 37.44 6.60 30.01
CA ARG A 166 37.01 6.54 28.61
C ARG A 166 37.62 5.32 27.92
N PRO A 167 36.97 4.77 26.89
CA PRO A 167 37.55 3.69 26.10
C PRO A 167 38.75 4.23 25.31
N ASN A 168 39.76 3.38 25.09
CA ASN A 168 40.89 3.73 24.23
C ASN A 168 40.43 3.61 22.77
N ARG A 169 40.66 4.66 21.97
CA ARG A 169 40.39 4.69 20.52
C ARG A 169 41.55 4.14 19.72
#